data_AF-A0A4U8UP49-F1
#
_entry.id   AF-A0A4U8UP49-F1
#
_cell.length_a   1.000
_cell.length_b   1.000
_cell.length_c   1.000
_cell.angle_alpha   90.00
_cell.angle_beta   90.00
_cell.angle_gamma   90.00
#
_symmetry.space_group_name_H-M   'P 1'
#
loop_
_entity.id
_entity.type
_entity.pdbx_description
1 polymer ?
#
loop_
_entity_poly.entity_id
_entity_poly.type
_entity_poly.pdbx_seq_one_letter_code
_entity_poly.pdbx_strand_id
1 'polypeptide(L)'
;MAKGATKKTTSTKKTKDPNAPKRAMSAFFFWMQENREKLKKPGMGVADVAKAAGVEWAKVTDKAKWEKKASDDKKRYEKELAAYKGEK
;
A
#
# COMPACT_ATOMS: atom_id res chain seq x y z
N MET A 1 -13.91 -22.58 -17.04
CA MET A 1 -14.08 -21.18 -16.59
C MET A 1 -12.81 -20.75 -15.87
N ALA A 2 -12.28 -19.59 -16.24
CA ALA A 2 -10.94 -19.10 -15.89
C ALA A 2 -10.85 -18.48 -14.48
N LYS A 3 -9.67 -18.61 -13.85
CA LYS A 3 -9.01 -17.48 -13.17
C LYS A 3 -7.52 -17.77 -12.97
N GLY A 4 -6.69 -17.02 -13.69
CA GLY A 4 -5.25 -17.18 -13.76
C GLY A 4 -4.53 -16.99 -12.42
N ALA A 5 -3.71 -17.98 -12.06
CA ALA A 5 -2.72 -17.86 -11.02
C ALA A 5 -1.51 -17.07 -11.56
N THR A 6 -1.53 -15.75 -11.42
CA THR A 6 -0.35 -14.91 -11.67
C THR A 6 0.71 -15.19 -10.60
N LYS A 7 1.74 -15.93 -11.02
CA LYS A 7 3.10 -16.05 -10.47
C LYS A 7 3.49 -14.88 -9.55
N LYS A 8 3.38 -15.05 -8.23
CA LYS A 8 4.01 -14.14 -7.26
C LYS A 8 5.50 -14.44 -7.24
N THR A 9 6.23 -13.83 -8.15
CA THR A 9 7.68 -13.68 -8.02
C THR A 9 7.96 -13.00 -6.68
N THR A 10 8.59 -13.73 -5.78
CA THR A 10 9.38 -13.22 -4.67
C THR A 10 10.38 -12.21 -5.25
N SER A 11 9.99 -10.95 -5.33
CA SER A 11 10.94 -9.88 -5.61
C SER A 11 11.81 -9.79 -4.37
N THR A 12 12.97 -10.44 -4.44
CA THR A 12 14.19 -10.00 -3.77
C THR A 12 14.13 -8.48 -3.72
N LYS A 13 14.09 -7.90 -2.53
CA LYS A 13 14.17 -6.45 -2.35
C LYS A 13 15.51 -6.03 -2.96
N LYS A 14 15.50 -5.71 -4.26
CA LYS A 14 16.57 -4.96 -4.91
C LYS A 14 16.75 -3.77 -4.00
N THR A 15 17.95 -3.66 -3.41
CA THR A 15 18.38 -2.58 -2.54
C THR A 15 17.88 -1.29 -3.16
N LYS A 16 16.74 -0.82 -2.66
CA LYS A 16 16.16 0.43 -3.12
C LYS A 16 17.16 1.46 -2.65
N ASP A 17 17.74 2.20 -3.58
CA ASP A 17 18.77 3.20 -3.29
C ASP A 17 18.35 3.96 -2.01
N PRO A 18 19.23 4.10 -1.00
CA PRO A 18 18.85 4.71 0.26
C PRO A 18 18.33 6.15 0.09
N ASN A 19 18.71 6.81 -1.02
CA ASN A 19 18.25 8.14 -1.40
C ASN A 19 16.93 8.14 -2.20
N ALA A 20 16.44 6.98 -2.65
CA ALA A 20 15.19 6.93 -3.39
C ALA A 20 14.00 7.23 -2.46
N PRO A 21 13.09 8.15 -2.85
CA PRO A 21 11.99 8.53 -2.01
C PRO A 21 11.09 7.33 -1.72
N LYS A 22 10.55 7.31 -0.50
CA LYS A 22 9.66 6.25 -0.05
C LYS A 22 8.39 6.29 -0.88
N ARG A 23 7.95 5.13 -1.37
CA ARG A 23 6.80 5.02 -2.29
C ARG A 23 5.56 5.65 -1.65
N ALA A 24 4.78 6.36 -2.46
CA ALA A 24 3.48 6.87 -2.03
C ALA A 24 2.62 5.75 -1.42
N MET A 25 1.97 6.03 -0.30
CA MET A 25 0.98 5.16 0.30
C MET A 25 -0.37 5.35 -0.42
N SER A 26 -0.93 4.24 -0.90
CA SER A 26 -2.28 4.23 -1.49
C SER A 26 -3.35 4.37 -0.40
N ALA A 27 -4.58 4.74 -0.80
CA ALA A 27 -5.73 4.86 0.09
C ALA A 27 -5.95 3.58 0.92
N PHE A 28 -5.73 2.42 0.29
CA PHE A 28 -5.76 1.12 0.96
C PHE A 28 -4.73 0.99 2.09
N PHE A 29 -3.52 1.54 1.94
CA PHE A 29 -2.49 1.48 2.99
C PHE A 29 -2.77 2.42 4.15
N PHE A 30 -3.35 3.60 3.89
CA PHE A 30 -3.83 4.49 4.95
C PHE A 30 -4.96 3.85 5.74
N TRP A 31 -5.94 3.28 5.05
CA TRP A 31 -7.03 2.51 5.66
C TRP A 31 -6.49 1.32 6.44
N MET A 32 -5.54 0.57 5.86
CA MET A 32 -4.94 -0.57 6.53
C MET A 32 -4.07 -0.15 7.71
N GLN A 33 -3.46 1.03 7.77
CA GLN A 33 -2.77 1.47 9.00
C GLN A 33 -3.75 1.61 10.17
N GLU A 34 -4.88 2.29 9.96
CA GLU A 34 -5.90 2.49 11.00
C GLU A 34 -6.62 1.17 11.34
N ASN A 35 -6.89 0.34 10.34
CA ASN A 35 -7.62 -0.92 10.54
C ASN A 35 -6.71 -2.10 10.88
N ARG A 36 -5.41 -2.04 10.62
CA ARG A 36 -4.46 -3.11 10.99
C ARG A 36 -4.44 -3.28 12.48
N GLU A 37 -4.48 -2.23 13.28
CA GLU A 37 -4.51 -2.38 14.74
C GLU A 37 -5.80 -3.07 15.20
N LYS A 38 -6.91 -2.77 14.52
CA LYS A 38 -8.23 -3.39 14.76
C LYS A 38 -8.32 -4.85 14.27
N LEU A 39 -7.65 -5.16 13.17
CA LEU A 39 -7.62 -6.49 12.55
C LEU A 39 -6.47 -7.38 13.07
N LYS A 40 -5.42 -6.78 13.64
CA LYS A 40 -4.28 -7.46 14.25
C LYS A 40 -4.73 -8.06 15.57
N LYS A 41 -5.38 -9.21 15.49
CA LYS A 41 -5.62 -10.07 16.64
C LYS A 41 -4.33 -10.83 17.00
N PRO A 42 -4.01 -10.99 18.30
CA PRO A 42 -2.90 -11.83 18.71
C PRO A 42 -3.16 -13.26 18.22
N GLY A 43 -2.29 -13.77 17.34
CA GLY A 43 -2.42 -15.10 16.73
C GLY A 43 -2.85 -15.13 15.26
N MET A 44 -3.35 -14.03 14.68
CA MET A 44 -3.58 -13.97 13.22
C MET A 44 -2.29 -13.60 12.47
N GLY A 45 -1.95 -14.43 11.48
CA GLY A 45 -0.87 -14.12 10.54
C GLY A 45 -1.20 -12.92 9.66
N VAL A 46 -0.17 -12.20 9.22
CA VAL A 46 -0.31 -11.02 8.32
C VAL A 46 -1.10 -11.36 7.04
N ALA A 47 -1.00 -12.60 6.56
CA ALA A 47 -1.74 -13.07 5.40
C ALA A 47 -3.26 -13.13 5.61
N ASP A 48 -3.71 -13.49 6.81
CA ASP A 48 -5.13 -13.58 7.15
C ASP A 48 -5.72 -12.18 7.33
N VAL A 49 -4.99 -11.32 8.04
CA VAL A 49 -5.29 -9.88 8.17
C VAL A 49 -5.41 -9.23 6.80
N ALA A 50 -4.50 -9.52 5.86
CA ALA A 50 -4.54 -8.97 4.51
C ALA A 50 -5.76 -9.44 3.69
N LYS A 51 -6.20 -10.69 3.86
CA LYS A 51 -7.43 -11.19 3.21
C LYS A 51 -8.67 -10.50 3.77
N ALA A 52 -8.80 -10.42 5.10
CA ALA A 52 -9.90 -9.74 5.76
C ALA A 52 -9.94 -8.25 5.37
N ALA A 53 -8.77 -7.59 5.38
CA ALA A 53 -8.59 -6.21 4.95
C ALA A 53 -9.07 -5.97 3.51
N GLY A 54 -8.75 -6.86 2.58
CA GLY A 54 -9.19 -6.73 1.18
C GLY A 54 -10.71 -6.82 1.03
N VAL A 55 -11.36 -7.70 1.78
CA VAL A 55 -12.83 -7.86 1.76
C VAL A 55 -13.50 -6.63 2.37
N GLU A 56 -13.02 -6.15 3.51
CA GLU A 56 -13.56 -4.94 4.13
C GLU A 56 -13.33 -3.71 3.25
N TRP A 57 -12.14 -3.55 2.67
CA TRP A 57 -11.86 -2.46 1.73
C TRP A 57 -12.76 -2.46 0.50
N ALA A 58 -13.16 -3.65 0.00
CA ALA A 58 -14.12 -3.74 -1.09
C ALA A 58 -15.53 -3.26 -0.67
N LYS A 59 -15.89 -3.41 0.61
CA LYS A 59 -17.16 -2.95 1.18
C LYS A 59 -17.16 -1.47 1.56
N VAL A 60 -16.00 -0.88 1.84
CA VAL A 60 -15.89 0.56 2.09
C VAL A 60 -16.27 1.31 0.83
N THR A 61 -17.41 2.01 0.83
CA THR A 61 -17.80 2.93 -0.24
C THR A 61 -17.23 4.33 -0.02
N ASP A 62 -17.05 4.75 1.23
CA ASP A 62 -16.50 6.07 1.58
C ASP A 62 -14.97 6.08 1.52
N LYS A 63 -14.40 5.82 0.35
CA LYS A 63 -12.94 5.82 0.17
C LYS A 63 -12.36 7.23 0.07
N ALA A 64 -13.22 8.23 -0.15
CA ALA A 64 -12.86 9.62 -0.41
C ALA A 64 -11.89 10.20 0.65
N LYS A 65 -12.12 9.90 1.94
CA LYS A 65 -11.22 10.34 3.02
C LYS A 65 -9.80 9.79 2.85
N TRP A 66 -9.65 8.51 2.51
CA TRP A 66 -8.36 7.87 2.31
C TRP A 66 -7.76 8.16 0.93
N GLU A 67 -8.58 8.33 -0.09
CA GLU A 67 -8.15 8.76 -1.43
C GLU A 67 -7.61 10.17 -1.42
N LYS A 68 -8.19 11.09 -0.63
CA LYS A 68 -7.63 12.43 -0.44
C LYS A 68 -6.26 12.39 0.23
N LYS A 69 -6.11 11.61 1.30
CA LYS A 69 -4.81 11.37 1.97
C LYS A 69 -3.79 10.74 1.01
N ALA A 70 -4.22 9.75 0.22
CA ALA A 70 -3.37 9.08 -0.77
C ALA A 70 -2.97 9.98 -1.92
N SER A 71 -3.88 10.85 -2.39
CA SER A 71 -3.56 11.82 -3.43
C SER A 71 -2.56 12.85 -2.94
N ASP A 72 -2.65 13.28 -1.69
CA ASP A 72 -1.69 14.20 -1.08
C ASP A 72 -0.30 13.54 -0.97
N ASP A 73 -0.23 12.33 -0.42
CA ASP A 73 1.04 11.59 -0.31
C ASP A 73 1.61 11.20 -1.68
N LYS A 74 0.75 10.91 -2.66
CA LYS A 74 1.18 10.72 -4.05
C LYS A 74 1.84 11.98 -4.61
N LYS A 75 1.25 13.16 -4.41
CA LYS A 75 1.86 14.43 -4.83
C LYS A 75 3.19 14.68 -4.13
N ARG A 76 3.29 14.36 -2.84
CA ARG A 76 4.55 14.41 -2.09
C ARG A 76 5.60 13.52 -2.74
N TYR A 77 5.26 12.25 -2.97
CA TYR A 77 6.14 11.28 -3.60
C TYR A 77 6.55 11.68 -5.02
N GLU A 78 5.64 12.21 -5.82
CA GLU A 78 5.94 12.68 -7.18
C GLU A 78 6.94 13.84 -7.17
N LYS A 79 6.81 14.78 -6.22
CA LYS A 79 7.78 15.86 -6.02
C LYS A 79 9.14 15.34 -5.57
N GLU A 80 9.18 14.47 -4.55
CA GLU A 80 10.44 13.90 -4.07
C GLU A 80 11.09 13.00 -5.14
N LEU A 81 10.31 12.29 -5.94
CA LEU A 81 10.79 11.45 -7.04
C LEU A 81 11.32 12.29 -8.21
N ALA A 82 10.68 13.42 -8.52
CA ALA A 82 11.19 14.35 -9.51
C ALA A 82 12.54 14.95 -9.07
N ALA A 83 12.66 15.34 -7.80
CA ALA A 83 13.93 15.80 -7.23
C ALA A 83 15.00 14.69 -7.28
N TYR A 84 14.68 13.49 -6.82
CA TYR A 84 15.60 12.35 -6.84
C TYR A 84 16.02 11.93 -8.25
N LYS A 85 15.11 12.01 -9.23
CA LYS A 85 15.41 11.69 -10.63
C LYS A 85 16.24 12.80 -11.30
N GLY A 86 16.04 14.06 -10.91
CA GLY A 86 16.83 15.19 -11.41
C GLY A 86 18.22 15.28 -10.79
N GLU A 87 18.41 14.70 -9.60
CA GLU A 87 19.70 14.63 -8.90
C GLU A 87 20.54 13.40 -9.29
N LYS A 88 19.99 12.49 -10.13
CA LYS A 88 20.68 11.29 -10.62
C LYS A 88 21.31 11.49 -12.00
#